data_AF-A0AAF0T1E2-F1
#
_entry.id   AF-A0AAF0T1E2-F1
#
_cell.length_a   1.000
_cell.length_b   1.000
_cell.length_c   1.000
_cell.angle_alpha   90.00
_cell.angle_beta   90.00
_cell.angle_gamma   90.00
#
_symmetry.space_group_name_H-M   'P 1'
#
loop_
_entity.id
_entity.type
_entity.pdbx_description
1 polymer ?
#
loop_
_entity_poly.entity_id
_entity_poly.type
_entity_poly.pdbx_seq_one_letter_code
_entity_poly.pdbx_strand_id
1 'polypeptide(L)'
;MTDLTIPPNADTDRIKALVQDHLEIGDTVEVRSEERTEDHGTDVVGDVTGFEPGYLEIDGQSLDAGSVRYDEIHTVGTIESDSHR
;
A
#
# COMPACT_ATOMS: atom_id res chain seq x y z
N MET A 1 -4.90 13.62 -4.45
CA MET A 1 -3.86 12.58 -4.39
C MET A 1 -2.93 12.96 -3.26
N THR A 2 -2.88 12.12 -2.22
CA THR A 2 -2.01 12.35 -1.06
C THR A 2 -1.04 11.19 -0.95
N ASP A 3 0.27 11.47 -0.98
CA ASP A 3 1.31 10.46 -0.91
C ASP A 3 1.94 10.39 0.48
N LEU A 4 1.87 9.22 1.09
CA LEU A 4 2.58 8.85 2.30
C LEU A 4 3.88 8.14 1.93
N THR A 5 5.02 8.79 2.21
CA THR A 5 6.34 8.14 2.08
C THR A 5 6.66 7.37 3.35
N ILE A 6 6.95 6.09 3.21
CA ILE A 6 7.33 5.23 4.32
C ILE A 6 8.82 5.39 4.61
N PRO A 7 9.22 5.60 5.88
CA PRO A 7 10.64 5.67 6.22
C PRO A 7 11.30 4.29 6.00
N PRO A 8 12.46 4.21 5.32
CA PRO A 8 13.16 2.94 5.08
C PRO A 8 13.76 2.29 6.35
N ASN A 9 13.60 2.93 7.52
CA ASN A 9 13.98 2.39 8.83
C ASN A 9 12.75 2.17 9.73
N ALA A 10 11.54 2.14 9.16
CA ALA A 10 10.33 1.82 9.90
C ALA A 10 10.12 0.31 9.92
N ASP A 11 9.89 -0.27 11.09
CA ASP A 11 9.49 -1.67 11.20
C ASP A 11 8.07 -1.88 10.66
N THR A 12 7.75 -3.11 10.25
CA THR A 12 6.43 -3.52 9.73
C THR A 12 5.26 -2.97 10.54
N ASP A 13 5.31 -3.06 11.89
CA ASP A 13 4.27 -2.51 12.78
C ASP A 13 4.10 -1.00 12.65
N ARG A 14 5.20 -0.26 12.50
CA ARG A 14 5.19 1.19 12.35
C ARG A 14 4.66 1.61 10.98
N ILE A 15 5.06 0.89 9.94
CA ILE A 15 4.54 1.09 8.58
C ILE A 15 3.04 0.85 8.57
N LYS A 16 2.59 -0.28 9.15
CA LYS A 16 1.18 -0.62 9.29
C LYS A 16 0.39 0.46 10.04
N ALA A 17 0.93 1.02 11.11
CA ALA A 17 0.27 2.09 11.84
C ALA A 17 0.10 3.36 10.99
N LEU A 18 1.13 3.73 10.22
CA LEU A 18 1.07 4.88 9.31
C LEU A 18 0.07 4.63 8.17
N VAL A 19 0.07 3.43 7.60
CA VAL A 19 -0.85 3.02 6.54
C VAL A 19 -2.29 3.01 7.05
N GLN A 20 -2.58 2.44 8.22
CA GLN A 20 -3.94 2.46 8.80
C GLN A 20 -4.41 3.85 9.24
N ASP A 21 -3.48 4.74 9.62
CA ASP A 21 -3.82 6.14 9.94
C ASP A 21 -4.12 6.94 8.67
N HIS A 22 -3.48 6.57 7.56
CA HIS A 22 -3.61 7.24 6.27
C HIS A 22 -4.72 6.68 5.39
N LEU A 23 -4.99 5.39 5.47
CA LEU A 23 -5.88 4.63 4.59
C LEU A 23 -7.02 3.99 5.38
N GLU A 24 -8.17 3.90 4.75
CA GLU A 24 -9.34 3.21 5.29
C GLU A 24 -9.70 2.00 4.41
N ILE A 25 -10.38 1.00 4.99
CA ILE A 25 -10.90 -0.13 4.21
C ILE A 25 -11.95 0.40 3.23
N GLY A 26 -11.76 0.12 1.94
CA GLY A 26 -12.57 0.60 0.84
C GLY A 26 -11.98 1.80 0.09
N ASP A 27 -10.81 2.28 0.51
CA ASP A 27 -10.08 3.33 -0.21
C ASP A 27 -9.16 2.76 -1.30
N THR A 28 -9.01 3.47 -2.42
CA THR A 28 -8.19 3.04 -3.55
C THR A 28 -6.78 3.62 -3.43
N VAL A 29 -5.79 2.74 -3.41
CA VAL A 29 -4.40 3.09 -3.08
C VAL A 29 -3.44 2.61 -4.15
N GLU A 30 -2.34 3.35 -4.29
CA GLU A 30 -1.19 3.03 -5.13
C GLU A 30 -0.01 2.75 -4.22
N VAL A 31 0.48 1.52 -4.24
CA VAL A 31 1.65 1.09 -3.48
C VAL A 31 2.83 0.97 -4.42
N ARG A 32 3.94 1.63 -4.06
CA ARG A 32 5.21 1.56 -4.77
C ARG A 32 6.22 0.74 -3.98
N SER A 33 6.51 -0.44 -4.49
CA SER A 33 7.54 -1.35 -3.98
C SER A 33 8.93 -1.00 -4.52
N GLU A 34 9.96 -1.12 -3.67
CA GLU A 34 11.36 -0.94 -4.08
C GLU A 34 12.05 -2.22 -4.57
N GLU A 35 11.43 -3.39 -4.38
CA GLU A 35 11.98 -4.68 -4.81
C GLU A 35 12.07 -4.73 -6.35
N ARG A 36 13.31 -4.59 -6.83
CA ARG A 36 13.66 -4.57 -8.23
C ARG A 36 13.77 -5.98 -8.77
N THR A 37 12.71 -6.48 -9.40
CA THR A 37 12.92 -7.32 -10.58
C THR A 37 13.07 -6.39 -11.77
N GLU A 38 14.33 -6.18 -12.16
CA GLU A 38 14.78 -5.72 -13.47
C GLU A 38 13.70 -5.13 -14.40
N ASP A 39 13.62 -3.80 -14.43
CA ASP A 39 12.89 -3.00 -15.44
C ASP A 39 11.41 -2.69 -15.20
N HIS A 40 10.97 -2.47 -13.96
CA HIS A 40 10.04 -1.40 -13.53
C HIS A 40 9.79 -1.60 -12.03
N GLY A 41 9.68 -0.51 -11.25
CA GLY A 41 9.04 -0.64 -9.94
C GLY A 41 7.64 -1.21 -10.16
N THR A 42 7.23 -2.20 -9.37
CA THR A 42 5.86 -2.68 -9.48
C THR A 42 4.99 -1.71 -8.69
N ASP A 43 4.31 -0.81 -9.41
CA ASP A 43 3.21 -0.01 -8.88
C ASP A 43 1.99 -0.93 -8.76
N VAL A 44 1.58 -1.25 -7.54
CA VAL A 44 0.35 -2.01 -7.27
C VAL A 44 -0.75 -1.01 -6.98
N VAL A 45 -1.83 -1.03 -7.76
CA VAL A 45 -3.00 -0.18 -7.56
C VAL A 45 -4.21 -1.04 -7.27
N GLY A 46 -4.95 -0.69 -6.22
CA GLY A 46 -6.20 -1.36 -5.90
C GLY A 46 -6.86 -0.89 -4.61
N ASP A 47 -7.97 -1.52 -4.26
CA ASP A 47 -8.78 -1.13 -3.11
C ASP A 47 -8.33 -1.84 -1.83
N VAL A 48 -8.17 -1.10 -0.73
CA VAL A 48 -7.81 -1.70 0.55
C VAL A 48 -8.99 -2.50 1.08
N THR A 49 -8.84 -3.82 1.16
CA THR A 49 -9.87 -4.71 1.72
C THR A 49 -9.56 -5.15 3.14
N GLY A 50 -8.30 -5.06 3.57
CA GLY A 50 -7.88 -5.46 4.90
C GLY A 50 -6.43 -5.08 5.27
N PHE A 51 -6.17 -5.01 6.57
CA PHE A 51 -4.86 -4.68 7.13
C PHE A 51 -4.28 -5.87 7.92
N GLU A 52 -3.64 -6.79 7.21
CA GLU A 52 -2.98 -7.95 7.82
C GLU A 52 -1.74 -7.53 8.62
N PRO A 53 -1.20 -8.35 9.52
CA PRO A 53 -0.01 -7.99 10.30
C PRO A 53 1.29 -8.00 9.48
N GLY A 54 1.34 -8.72 8.36
CA GLY A 54 2.53 -8.83 7.52
C GLY A 54 2.42 -8.16 6.15
N TYR A 55 1.20 -7.82 5.71
CA TYR A 55 0.94 -7.24 4.39
C TYR A 55 -0.34 -6.41 4.37
N LEU A 56 -0.48 -5.55 3.37
CA LEU A 56 -1.72 -4.83 3.06
C LEU A 56 -2.52 -5.67 2.08
N GLU A 57 -3.78 -5.96 2.41
CA GLU A 57 -4.68 -6.68 1.50
C GLU A 57 -5.32 -5.71 0.52
N ILE A 58 -5.05 -5.91 -0.77
CA ILE A 58 -5.54 -5.09 -1.87
C ILE A 58 -6.45 -5.95 -2.75
N ASP A 59 -7.65 -5.46 -3.05
CA ASP A 59 -8.69 -6.14 -3.84
C ASP A 59 -9.11 -7.52 -3.30
N GLY A 60 -8.88 -7.81 -2.02
CA GLY A 60 -9.11 -9.12 -1.43
C GLY A 60 -8.15 -10.19 -1.95
N GLN A 61 -7.02 -9.79 -2.54
CA GLN A 61 -6.04 -10.69 -3.11
C GLN A 61 -4.98 -11.08 -2.08
N SER A 62 -4.42 -12.28 -2.20
CA SER A 62 -3.29 -12.70 -1.36
C SER A 62 -1.98 -12.04 -1.82
N LEU A 63 -0.93 -12.11 -1.00
CA LEU A 63 0.39 -11.55 -1.30
C LEU A 63 0.93 -11.98 -2.68
N ASP A 64 0.72 -13.23 -3.07
CA ASP A 64 1.20 -13.78 -4.36
C ASP A 64 0.35 -13.33 -5.56
N ALA A 65 -0.87 -12.84 -5.31
CA ALA A 65 -1.85 -12.48 -6.33
C ALA A 65 -1.93 -10.96 -6.59
N GLY A 66 -1.49 -10.12 -5.65
CA GLY A 66 -1.54 -8.67 -5.80
C GLY A 66 -1.43 -7.86 -4.51
N SER A 67 -1.39 -8.49 -3.34
CA SER A 67 -1.16 -7.78 -2.08
C SER A 67 0.32 -7.51 -1.81
N VAL A 68 0.63 -6.49 -1.00
CA VAL A 68 2.01 -6.01 -0.80
C VAL A 68 2.43 -6.07 0.66
N ARG A 69 3.67 -6.52 0.93
CA ARG A 69 4.23 -6.54 2.28
C ARG A 69 4.61 -5.16 2.73
N TYR A 70 4.26 -4.76 3.95
CA TYR A 70 4.64 -3.46 4.48
C TYR A 70 6.15 -3.20 4.44
N ASP A 71 6.98 -4.21 4.65
CA ASP A 71 8.44 -4.09 4.61
C ASP A 71 9.00 -3.74 3.22
N GLU A 72 8.24 -4.06 2.16
CA GLU A 72 8.58 -3.75 0.77
C GLU A 72 7.99 -2.39 0.32
N ILE A 73 7.03 -1.85 1.08
CA ILE A 73 6.36 -0.59 0.77
C ILE A 73 7.30 0.57 1.04
N HIS A 74 7.72 1.25 -0.02
CA HIS A 74 8.49 2.49 0.10
C HIS A 74 7.58 3.73 0.09
N THR A 75 6.54 3.72 -0.76
CA THR A 75 5.61 4.84 -0.88
C THR A 75 4.19 4.33 -1.08
N VAL A 76 3.21 4.96 -0.42
CA VAL A 76 1.78 4.69 -0.59
C VAL A 76 1.09 5.99 -0.98
N GLY A 77 0.46 6.02 -2.14
CA GLY A 77 -0.39 7.11 -2.60
C GLY A 77 -1.86 6.77 -2.41
N THR A 78 -2.61 7.66 -1.79
CA THR A 78 -4.07 7.57 -1.76
C THR A 78 -4.60 8.21 -3.05
N ILE A 79 -5.17 7.39 -3.92
CA ILE A 79 -5.86 7.87 -5.10
C ILE A 79 -7.25 8.24 -4.61
N GLU A 80 -7.37 9.45 -4.05
CA GLU A 80 -8.68 10.00 -3.69
C GLU A 80 -9.61 9.75 -4.88
N SER A 81 -10.53 8.79 -4.71
CA SER A 81 -11.64 8.62 -5.62
C SER A 81 -12.39 9.92 -5.52
N ASP A 82 -12.13 10.83 -6.47
CA ASP A 82 -12.84 12.08 -6.63
C ASP A 82 -14.32 11.72 -6.51
N SER A 83 -14.89 12.01 -5.33
CA SER A 83 -16.32 11.91 -5.12
C SER A 83 -16.90 13.07 -5.93
N HIS A 84 -16.91 12.90 -7.24
CA HIS A 84 -17.48 13.83 -8.19
C HIS A 84 -18.99 13.73 -8.04
N ARG A 85 -19.47 14.54 -7.11
CA ARG A 85 -20.88 14.83 -6.90
C ARG A 85 -21.44 15.69 -8.03
#